data_AF-A0A2X4PN32-F1
#
_entry.id   AF-A0A2X4PN32-F1
#
_cell.length_a   1.000
_cell.length_b   1.000
_cell.length_c   1.000
_cell.angle_alpha   90.00
_cell.angle_beta   90.00
_cell.angle_gamma   90.00
#
_symmetry.space_group_name_H-M   'P 1'
#
loop_
_entity.id
_entity.type
_entity.pdbx_description
1 polymer ?
#
loop_
_entity_poly.entity_id
_entity_poly.type
_entity_poly.pdbx_seq_one_letter_code
_entity_poly.pdbx_strand_id
1 'polypeptide(L)' 'MRSTFKILFYINKNKVKTDGTTASLCRITINGANVVMSTGESVAPHEWNTGLVSSPRAMW' A
#
# COMPACT_ATOMS: atom_id res chain seq x y z
N MET A 1 -13.91 -15.96 -19.28
CA MET A 1 -13.24 -15.94 -17.97
C MET A 1 -12.90 -14.48 -17.64
N ARG A 2 -13.32 -13.94 -16.48
CA ARG A 2 -12.97 -12.57 -16.06
C ARG A 2 -11.76 -12.63 -15.14
N SER A 3 -10.58 -12.26 -15.64
CA SER A 3 -9.42 -12.04 -14.80
C SER A 3 -9.62 -10.77 -13.98
N THR A 4 -9.22 -10.78 -12.71
CA THR A 4 -9.29 -9.60 -11.85
C THR A 4 -7.90 -9.27 -11.32
N PHE A 5 -7.57 -7.98 -11.36
CA PHE A 5 -6.33 -7.43 -10.85
C PHE A 5 -6.67 -6.26 -9.94
N LYS A 6 -6.13 -6.26 -8.72
CA LYS A 6 -6.26 -5.14 -7.77
C LYS A 6 -4.91 -4.88 -7.11
N ILE A 7 -4.61 -3.62 -6.90
CA ILE A 7 -3.47 -3.18 -6.07
C ILE A 7 -4.03 -2.34 -4.93
N LEU A 8 -3.53 -2.60 -3.71
CA LEU A 8 -3.83 -1.80 -2.53
C LEU A 8 -2.53 -1.46 -1.81
N PHE A 9 -2.30 -0.17 -1.60
CA PHE A 9 -1.23 0.33 -0.75
C PHE A 9 -1.78 0.57 0.66
N TYR A 10 -1.02 0.16 1.68
CA TYR A 10 -1.39 0.34 3.08
C TYR A 10 -0.17 0.32 3.98
N ILE A 11 -0.34 0.82 5.20
CA ILE A 11 0.65 0.72 6.28
C ILE A 11 0.05 -0.07 7.45
N ASN A 12 0.91 -0.65 8.28
CA ASN A 12 0.48 -1.24 9.54
C ASN A 12 0.77 -0.28 10.69
N LYS A 13 -0.24 0.51 11.10
CA LYS A 13 -0.12 1.51 12.17
C LYS A 13 0.22 0.89 13.55
N ASN A 14 0.04 -0.42 13.72
CA ASN A 14 0.42 -1.12 14.96
C ASN A 14 1.86 -1.65 14.92
N LYS A 15 2.53 -1.61 13.76
CA LYS A 15 3.92 -2.04 13.58
C LYS A 15 4.79 -0.87 13.16
N VAL A 16 4.99 0.03 14.10
CA VAL A 16 5.90 1.18 13.96
C VAL A 16 7.29 0.76 14.44
N LYS A 17 8.32 1.07 13.66
CA LYS A 17 9.72 0.87 14.02
C LYS A 17 10.11 1.83 15.14
N THR A 18 11.28 1.61 15.73
CA THR A 18 11.84 2.49 16.78
C THR A 18 12.12 3.91 16.29
N ASP A 19 12.26 4.12 14.99
CA ASP A 19 12.44 5.44 14.36
C ASP A 19 11.12 6.22 14.16
N GLY A 20 9.98 5.65 14.57
CA GLY A 20 8.67 6.28 14.44
C GLY A 20 7.99 6.08 13.07
N THR A 21 8.61 5.33 12.15
CA THR A 21 8.07 5.04 10.82
C THR A 21 7.48 3.63 10.73
N THR A 22 6.59 3.39 9.78
CA THR A 22 6.10 2.06 9.39
C THR A 22 6.43 1.80 7.93
N ALA A 23 6.72 0.54 7.59
CA ALA A 23 6.90 0.16 6.20
C ALA A 23 5.59 0.34 5.41
N SER A 24 5.72 0.90 4.20
CA SER A 24 4.67 0.92 3.21
C SER A 24 4.58 -0.46 2.55
N LEU A 25 3.37 -1.00 2.52
CA LEU A 25 3.08 -2.32 1.98
C LEU A 25 2.21 -2.20 0.73
N CYS A 26 2.44 -3.10 -0.21
CA CYS A 26 1.63 -3.28 -1.39
C CYS A 26 1.00 -4.68 -1.34
N ARG A 27 -0.31 -4.76 -1.54
CA ARG A 27 -1.03 -6.01 -1.78
C ARG A 27 -1.47 -6.06 -3.23
N ILE A 28 -1.04 -7.10 -3.93
CA ILE A 28 -1.49 -7.43 -5.28
C ILE A 28 -2.46 -8.60 -5.16
N THR A 29 -3.65 -8.43 -5.73
CA THR A 29 -4.66 -9.50 -5.82
C THR A 29 -4.86 -9.87 -7.28
N ILE A 30 -4.58 -11.13 -7.63
CA ILE A 30 -4.81 -11.70 -8.96
C ILE A 30 -5.79 -12.85 -8.81
N ASN A 31 -6.97 -12.74 -9.40
CA ASN A 31 -7.99 -13.80 -9.37
C ASN A 31 -8.34 -14.29 -7.95
N GLY A 32 -8.29 -13.39 -6.96
CA GLY A 32 -8.55 -13.69 -5.55
C GLY A 32 -7.33 -14.17 -4.75
N ALA A 33 -6.23 -14.55 -5.41
CA ALA A 33 -4.96 -14.84 -4.74
C ALA A 33 -4.24 -13.54 -4.37
N ASN A 34 -3.71 -13.47 -3.14
CA ASN A 34 -3.07 -12.28 -2.60
C ASN A 34 -1.57 -12.50 -2.43
N VAL A 35 -0.77 -11.54 -2.87
CA VAL A 35 0.65 -11.42 -2.53
C VAL A 35 0.86 -10.07 -1.85
N VAL A 36 1.57 -10.08 -0.72
CA VAL A 36 1.94 -8.87 0.02
C VAL A 36 3.45 -8.70 -0.05
N MET A 37 3.90 -7.50 -0.39
CA MET A 37 5.30 -7.13 -0.42
C MET A 37 5.52 -5.75 0.22
N SER A 38 6.72 -5.52 0.75
CA SER A 38 7.14 -4.17 1.15
C SER A 38 7.57 -3.38 -0.08
N THR A 39 7.32 -2.08 -0.07
CA THR A 39 7.75 -1.17 -1.15
C THR A 39 9.19 -0.68 -0.98
N GLY A 40 9.88 -1.05 0.10
CA GLY A 40 11.20 -0.51 0.47
C GLY A 40 11.14 0.84 1.19
N GLU A 41 10.03 1.57 1.04
CA GLU A 41 9.78 2.86 1.68
C GLU A 41 9.17 2.71 3.08
N SER A 42 9.44 3.68 3.96
CA SER A 42 8.78 3.82 5.26
C SER A 42 8.32 5.24 5.51
N VAL A 43 7.21 5.37 6.22
CA VAL A 43 6.50 6.64 6.42
C VAL A 43 5.99 6.75 7.85
N ALA A 44 5.91 7.95 8.40
CA ALA A 44 5.28 8.15 9.69
C ALA A 44 3.77 7.84 9.58
N PRO A 45 3.16 7.11 10.54
CA PRO A 45 1.75 6.72 10.45
C PRO A 45 0.75 7.87 10.29
N HIS A 46 1.10 9.07 10.76
CA HIS A 46 0.27 10.27 10.70
C HIS A 46 0.37 11.00 9.35
N GLU A 47 1.44 10.78 8.58
CA GLU A 47 1.64 11.34 7.23
C GLU A 47 1.01 10.47 6.14
N TRP A 48 0.57 9.26 6.48
CA TRP A 48 -0.06 8.35 5.52
C TRP A 48 -1.41 8.89 5.02
N ASN A 49 -1.42 9.33 3.76
CA ASN A 49 -2.61 9.83 3.08
C ASN A 49 -3.12 8.82 2.04
N THR A 50 -4.30 8.25 2.27
CA THR A 50 -4.94 7.28 1.37
C THR A 50 -5.58 7.91 0.12
N GLY A 51 -5.69 9.23 0.06
CA GLY A 51 -6.47 9.94 -0.97
C GLY A 51 -5.73 10.21 -2.29
N LEU A 52 -4.40 10.28 -2.28
CA LEU A 52 -3.62 10.59 -3.50
C LEU A 52 -3.49 9.38 -4.44
N VAL A 53 -3.48 8.16 -3.90
CA VAL A 53 -3.24 6.93 -4.68
C VAL A 53 -4.53 6.40 -5.36
N SER A 54 -5.70 6.93 -5.00
CA SER A 54 -6.99 6.51 -5.59
C SER A 54 -7.41 7.28 -6.84
N SER A 55 -6.64 8.28 -7.30
CA SER A 55 -6.97 9.05 -8.51
C SER A 55 -6.03 8.69 -9.66
N PRO A 56 -6.50 7.95 -10.69
CA PRO A 56 -5.72 7.64 -11.89
C PRO A 56 -5.38 8.88 -12.75
N ARG A 57 -5.87 10.07 -12.37
CA ARG A 57 -5.81 11.28 -13.20
C ARG A 57 -4.59 12.17 -12.91
N ALA A 58 -3.78 11.85 -11.90
CA ALA A 58 -2.67 12.70 -11.45
C ALA A 58 -1.27 12.19 -11.83
N MET A 59 -1.18 11.25 -12.78
CA MET A 59 0.09 10.63 -13.17
C MET A 59 0.30 10.69 -14.69
N TRP A 60 0.09 11.87 -15.29
CA TRP A 60 0.67 12.34 -16.56
C TRP A 60 0.71 13.87 -16.53
#